data_AF-A0A2G5ETV4-F1
#
_entry.id   AF-A0A2G5ETV4-F1
#
_cell.length_a   1.000
_cell.length_b   1.000
_cell.length_c   1.000
_cell.angle_alpha   90.00
_cell.angle_beta   90.00
_cell.angle_gamma   90.00
#
_symmetry.space_group_name_H-M   'P 1'
#
loop_
_entity.id
_entity.type
_entity.pdbx_description
1 polymer ?
#
loop_
_entity_poly.entity_id
_entity_poly.type
_entity_poly.pdbx_seq_one_letter_code
_entity_poly.pdbx_strand_id
1 'polypeptide(L)'
;MERETHVNTKMLGDGECSYDAVVVGSGYGGSVAACRMSMAGIKVCLMEKGRKWEAQDFPTNSFNILSAFRMENKKWGFTFGAKDALIQVYEQEDSLAAVACGLGGGSLINAGVMVSTPLRARRNKKWPKEWNNDWEVCEAYASNMLQAQSVPVEFPNAKVMRQMVADEIEECSPSSIKLSINFKSKEASSNSMGSQTTDSCRACGNCLSGCPYNAKNSTDKNYLASARTKNKEYIFIYLV
;
A
#
# COMPACT_ATOMS: atom_id res chain seq x y z
N MET A 1 0.74 29.03 -11.73
CA MET A 1 0.02 27.90 -12.34
C MET A 1 -0.39 26.98 -11.21
N GLU A 2 -1.61 27.21 -10.71
CA GLU A 2 -2.14 26.65 -9.47
C GLU A 2 -2.34 25.14 -9.60
N ARG A 3 -1.83 24.37 -8.62
CA ARG A 3 -2.08 22.93 -8.51
C ARG A 3 -3.34 22.74 -7.65
N GLU A 4 -4.43 22.30 -8.29
CA GLU A 4 -5.63 21.84 -7.59
C GLU A 4 -5.29 20.67 -6.67
N THR A 5 -5.08 21.00 -5.40
CA THR A 5 -5.01 20.06 -4.29
C THR A 5 -6.35 20.15 -3.58
N HIS A 6 -7.36 19.43 -4.07
CA HIS A 6 -8.57 19.18 -3.28
C HIS A 6 -8.25 18.13 -2.18
N VAL A 7 -7.35 18.48 -1.27
CA VAL A 7 -7.31 17.94 0.09
C VAL A 7 -8.12 18.95 0.89
N ASN A 8 -9.36 18.59 1.24
CA ASN A 8 -10.21 19.46 2.06
C ASN A 8 -9.61 19.56 3.47
N THR A 9 -8.70 20.50 3.69
CA THR A 9 -8.24 20.98 5.01
C THR A 9 -9.20 22.01 5.61
N LYS A 10 -10.46 22.06 5.16
CA LYS A 10 -11.49 22.83 5.86
C LYS A 10 -11.82 22.13 7.18
N MET A 11 -11.26 22.67 8.26
CA MET A 11 -11.88 22.61 9.59
C MET A 11 -13.37 22.95 9.41
N LEU A 12 -14.24 22.09 9.95
CA LEU A 12 -15.69 22.17 9.85
C LEU A 12 -16.16 23.59 10.22
N GLY A 13 -16.58 24.37 9.22
CA GLY A 13 -17.51 25.48 9.44
C GLY A 13 -18.92 24.92 9.55
N ASP A 14 -19.80 25.64 10.25
CA ASP A 14 -21.16 25.27 10.74
C ASP A 14 -22.20 24.85 9.68
N GLY A 15 -21.84 23.97 8.75
CA GLY A 15 -22.76 23.20 7.93
C GLY A 15 -22.54 21.72 8.22
N GLU A 16 -23.59 21.00 8.62
CA GLU A 16 -23.55 19.56 8.89
C GLU A 16 -23.11 18.79 7.63
N CYS A 17 -21.80 18.60 7.45
CA CYS A 17 -21.28 17.53 6.59
C CYS A 17 -21.56 16.21 7.30
N SER A 18 -22.76 15.67 7.09
CA SER A 18 -23.12 14.35 7.57
C SER A 18 -22.47 13.28 6.68
N TYR A 19 -21.74 12.37 7.33
CA TYR A 19 -21.21 11.15 6.72
C TYR A 19 -22.07 9.98 7.18
N ASP A 20 -22.29 9.03 6.28
CA ASP A 20 -23.01 7.80 6.59
C ASP A 20 -22.09 6.77 7.27
N ALA A 21 -20.79 6.83 6.97
CA ALA A 21 -19.78 5.93 7.52
C ALA A 21 -18.44 6.63 7.76
N VAL A 22 -17.73 6.21 8.81
CA VAL A 22 -16.36 6.62 9.09
C VAL A 22 -15.42 5.42 8.97
N VAL A 23 -14.34 5.58 8.20
CA VAL A 23 -13.28 4.59 8.03
C VAL A 23 -12.00 5.14 8.64
N VAL A 24 -11.46 4.46 9.65
CA VAL A 24 -10.21 4.86 10.30
C VAL A 24 -9.06 4.03 9.75
N GLY A 25 -8.11 4.72 9.13
CA GLY A 25 -6.92 4.13 8.49
C GLY A 25 -7.13 3.83 7.00
N SER A 26 -6.11 4.13 6.21
CA SER A 26 -6.13 4.01 4.75
C SER A 26 -5.36 2.80 4.20
N GLY A 27 -5.08 1.79 5.03
CA GLY A 27 -4.47 0.53 4.59
C GLY A 27 -5.39 -0.32 3.70
N TYR A 28 -5.06 -1.60 3.47
CA TYR A 28 -5.85 -2.49 2.61
C TYR A 28 -7.33 -2.57 3.01
N GLY A 29 -7.64 -2.87 4.27
CA GLY A 29 -9.03 -2.99 4.73
C GLY A 29 -9.81 -1.69 4.58
N GLY A 30 -9.25 -0.57 5.05
CA GLY A 30 -9.89 0.74 4.98
C GLY A 30 -10.08 1.25 3.55
N SER A 31 -9.06 1.09 2.70
CA SER A 31 -9.15 1.47 1.29
C SER A 31 -10.18 0.66 0.51
N VAL A 32 -10.25 -0.66 0.75
CA VAL A 32 -11.28 -1.52 0.14
C VAL A 32 -12.66 -1.10 0.64
N ALA A 33 -12.84 -0.97 1.95
CA ALA A 33 -14.12 -0.61 2.56
C ALA A 33 -14.63 0.74 2.03
N ALA A 34 -13.80 1.78 2.07
CA ALA A 34 -14.16 3.11 1.57
C ALA A 34 -14.46 3.10 0.06
N CYS A 35 -13.67 2.37 -0.73
CA CYS A 35 -13.94 2.22 -2.16
C CYS A 35 -15.29 1.53 -2.42
N ARG A 36 -15.61 0.44 -1.73
CA ARG A 36 -16.85 -0.30 -1.96
C ARG A 36 -18.08 0.45 -1.45
N MET A 37 -18.00 1.06 -0.27
CA MET A 37 -19.10 1.87 0.28
C MET A 37 -19.38 3.09 -0.60
N SER A 38 -18.34 3.81 -1.07
CA SER A 38 -18.55 4.95 -1.97
C SER A 38 -19.13 4.53 -3.33
N MET A 39 -18.78 3.35 -3.86
CA MET A 39 -19.43 2.79 -5.05
C MET A 39 -20.91 2.50 -4.85
N ALA A 40 -21.32 2.21 -3.61
CA ALA A 40 -22.72 1.98 -3.23
C ALA A 40 -23.48 3.27 -2.88
N GLY A 41 -22.87 4.45 -3.05
CA GLY A 41 -23.49 5.75 -2.75
C GLY A 41 -23.49 6.12 -1.26
N ILE A 42 -22.72 5.42 -0.42
CA ILE A 42 -22.56 5.75 1.00
C ILE A 42 -21.52 6.86 1.14
N LYS A 43 -21.84 7.96 1.84
CA LYS A 43 -20.89 9.05 2.11
C LYS A 43 -19.88 8.63 3.18
N VAL A 44 -18.66 8.34 2.75
CA VAL A 44 -17.57 7.87 3.62
C VAL A 44 -16.63 9.00 4.00
N CYS A 45 -16.43 9.21 5.30
CA CYS A 45 -15.29 9.93 5.83
C CYS A 45 -14.16 8.96 6.14
N LEU A 46 -13.06 9.03 5.38
CA LEU A 46 -11.85 8.25 5.65
C LEU A 46 -10.84 9.14 6.36
N MET A 47 -10.37 8.72 7.53
CA MET A 47 -9.38 9.42 8.34
C MET A 47 -8.06 8.65 8.34
N GLU A 48 -6.97 9.33 8.04
CA GLU A 48 -5.61 8.77 8.03
C GLU A 48 -4.68 9.62 8.89
N LYS A 49 -3.88 8.99 9.76
CA LYS A 49 -2.94 9.69 10.65
C LYS A 49 -1.73 10.24 9.90
N GLY A 50 -1.26 9.53 8.88
CA GLY A 50 -0.09 9.95 8.12
C GLY A 50 -0.41 10.92 6.99
N ARG A 51 0.64 11.53 6.44
CA ARG A 51 0.52 12.39 5.26
C ARG A 51 0.36 11.59 3.96
N LYS A 52 0.04 12.28 2.87
CA LYS A 52 0.21 11.72 1.52
C LYS A 52 1.71 11.73 1.16
N TRP A 53 2.24 10.57 0.79
CA TRP A 53 3.63 10.41 0.34
C TRP A 53 3.67 10.41 -1.19
N GLU A 54 4.45 11.31 -1.77
CA GLU A 54 4.72 11.33 -3.21
C GLU A 54 5.99 10.54 -3.53
N ALA A 55 6.20 10.21 -4.80
CA ALA A 55 7.35 9.39 -5.23
C ALA A 55 8.71 9.98 -4.78
N GLN A 56 8.88 11.29 -4.89
CA GLN A 56 10.09 11.99 -4.45
C GLN A 56 10.28 12.03 -2.93
N ASP A 57 9.24 11.75 -2.14
CA ASP A 57 9.30 11.80 -0.69
C ASP A 57 9.89 10.52 -0.09
N PHE A 58 9.89 9.41 -0.85
CA PHE A 58 10.35 8.13 -0.34
C PHE A 58 11.87 8.12 -0.18
N PRO A 59 12.38 7.74 1.00
CA PRO A 59 13.81 7.75 1.26
C PRO A 59 14.53 6.67 0.44
N THR A 60 15.65 7.04 -0.18
CA THR A 60 16.46 6.17 -1.06
C THR A 60 17.84 5.83 -0.51
N ASN A 61 18.19 6.37 0.67
CA ASN A 61 19.45 6.09 1.35
C ASN A 61 19.21 5.90 2.85
N SER A 62 20.16 5.26 3.54
CA SER A 62 20.02 4.86 4.95
C SER A 62 19.80 6.04 5.92
N PHE A 63 20.45 7.17 5.69
CA PHE A 63 20.26 8.38 6.52
C PHE A 63 18.84 8.93 6.41
N ASN A 64 18.29 8.96 5.20
CA ASN A 64 16.92 9.42 4.95
C ASN A 64 15.88 8.39 5.43
N ILE A 65 16.19 7.09 5.43
CA ILE A 65 15.31 6.08 6.01
C ILE A 65 15.17 6.33 7.52
N LEU A 66 16.26 6.67 8.20
CA LEU A 66 16.24 6.96 9.63
C LEU A 66 15.38 8.19 9.96
N SER A 67 15.37 9.22 9.10
CA SER A 67 14.51 10.40 9.31
C SER A 67 13.02 10.11 9.05
N ALA A 68 12.72 9.09 8.23
CA ALA A 68 11.37 8.60 7.98
C ALA A 68 10.93 7.50 8.96
N PHE A 69 11.70 7.27 10.02
CA PHE A 69 11.44 6.25 11.03
C PHE A 69 11.00 6.88 12.34
N ARG A 70 9.97 6.29 12.96
CA ARG A 70 9.49 6.62 14.29
C ARG A 70 9.45 5.38 15.15
N MET A 71 9.93 5.50 16.38
CA MET A 71 9.90 4.44 17.38
C MET A 71 9.26 4.96 18.64
N GLU A 72 8.35 4.16 19.20
CA GLU A 72 7.70 4.45 20.46
C GLU A 72 7.91 3.28 21.41
N ASN A 73 8.73 3.48 22.44
CA ASN A 73 8.94 2.49 23.49
C ASN A 73 8.20 2.95 24.76
N LYS A 74 7.06 2.32 25.02
CA LYS A 74 6.21 2.65 26.18
C LYS A 74 6.82 2.24 27.52
N LYS A 75 7.74 1.26 27.55
CA LYS A 75 8.39 0.81 28.80
C LYS A 75 9.35 1.87 29.34
N TRP A 76 10.09 2.53 28.46
CA TRP A 76 11.11 3.52 28.83
C TRP A 76 10.66 4.97 28.64
N GLY A 77 9.42 5.19 28.16
CA GLY A 77 8.89 6.54 27.87
C GLY A 77 9.64 7.24 26.73
N PHE A 78 10.42 6.52 25.93
CA PHE A 78 11.24 7.10 24.88
C PHE A 78 10.48 7.11 23.54
N THR A 79 10.46 8.26 22.89
CA THR A 79 9.88 8.46 21.57
C THR A 79 10.91 9.12 20.65
N PHE A 80 11.17 8.51 19.51
CA PHE A 80 12.07 9.03 18.48
C PHE A 80 11.32 9.17 17.15
N GLY A 81 11.58 10.24 16.39
CA GLY A 81 11.00 10.46 15.05
C GLY A 81 9.66 11.20 15.03
N ALA A 82 9.33 11.79 13.88
CA ALA A 82 8.14 12.62 13.66
C ALA A 82 6.83 11.80 13.71
N LYS A 83 5.74 12.38 14.20
CA LYS A 83 4.45 11.67 14.39
C LYS A 83 3.84 11.13 13.08
N ASP A 84 4.18 11.75 11.97
CA ASP A 84 3.76 11.44 10.60
C ASP A 84 4.86 10.72 9.79
N ALA A 85 5.94 10.26 10.43
CA ALA A 85 7.00 9.49 9.80
C ALA A 85 6.47 8.24 9.08
N LEU A 86 7.07 7.89 7.94
CA LEU A 86 6.58 6.82 7.07
C LEU A 86 6.50 5.47 7.78
N ILE A 87 7.52 5.13 8.57
CA ILE A 87 7.62 3.84 9.27
C ILE A 87 7.49 4.09 10.76
N GLN A 88 6.47 3.50 11.36
CA GLN A 88 6.27 3.48 12.81
C GLN A 88 6.58 2.07 13.34
N VAL A 89 7.49 1.99 14.30
CA VAL A 89 7.78 0.76 15.03
C VAL A 89 7.18 0.83 16.41
N TYR A 90 6.43 -0.22 16.74
CA TYR A 90 5.91 -0.48 18.06
C TYR A 90 6.71 -1.63 18.67
N GLU A 91 7.32 -1.37 19.82
CA GLU A 91 8.01 -2.37 20.61
C GLU A 91 7.13 -2.78 21.79
N GLN A 92 6.85 -4.07 21.90
CA GLN A 92 6.12 -4.65 23.00
C GLN A 92 6.80 -5.93 23.45
N GLU A 93 7.58 -5.82 24.53
CA GLU A 93 8.31 -6.93 25.15
C GLU A 93 9.30 -7.60 24.20
N ASP A 94 9.03 -8.83 23.77
CA ASP A 94 9.83 -9.62 22.85
C ASP A 94 9.39 -9.47 21.37
N SER A 95 8.43 -8.56 21.12
CA SER A 95 7.79 -8.38 19.82
C SER A 95 7.98 -6.96 19.28
N LEU A 96 8.28 -6.87 17.98
CA LEU A 96 8.40 -5.62 17.23
C LEU A 96 7.45 -5.64 16.04
N ALA A 97 6.62 -4.60 15.91
CA ALA A 97 5.72 -4.42 14.79
C ALA A 97 6.06 -3.12 14.04
N ALA A 98 6.47 -3.25 12.77
CA ALA A 98 6.68 -2.12 11.88
C ALA A 98 5.44 -1.92 11.00
N VAL A 99 4.87 -0.72 11.04
CA VAL A 99 3.70 -0.33 10.23
C VAL A 99 3.99 0.95 9.46
N ALA A 100 3.31 1.14 8.33
CA ALA A 100 3.37 2.42 7.63
C ALA A 100 2.35 3.41 8.16
N CYS A 101 2.72 4.68 8.18
CA CYS A 101 1.88 5.82 8.52
C CYS A 101 1.85 6.77 7.32
N GLY A 102 0.71 6.80 6.63
CA GLY A 102 0.54 7.55 5.39
C GLY A 102 -0.67 7.08 4.60
N LEU A 103 -1.16 7.93 3.69
CA LEU A 103 -2.28 7.58 2.82
C LEU A 103 -1.93 6.36 1.95
N GLY A 104 -2.57 5.22 2.21
CA GLY A 104 -2.28 3.90 1.63
C GLY A 104 -1.72 2.89 2.65
N GLY A 105 -1.35 3.33 3.85
CA GLY A 105 -0.86 2.49 4.95
C GLY A 105 0.26 1.52 4.56
N GLY A 106 0.19 0.29 5.08
CA GLY A 106 1.17 -0.78 4.82
C GLY A 106 1.51 -1.04 3.35
N SER A 107 0.61 -0.73 2.42
CA SER A 107 0.87 -0.90 0.99
C SER A 107 1.98 0.02 0.46
N LEU A 108 2.28 1.13 1.16
CA LEU A 108 3.40 2.02 0.82
C LEU A 108 4.75 1.33 1.01
N ILE A 109 4.91 0.52 2.07
CA ILE A 109 6.21 -0.03 2.51
C ILE A 109 6.32 -1.56 2.51
N ASN A 110 5.31 -2.32 2.08
CA ASN A 110 5.44 -3.78 1.97
C ASN A 110 6.24 -4.22 0.71
N ALA A 111 6.46 -5.52 0.50
CA ALA A 111 7.13 -6.00 -0.71
C ALA A 111 6.22 -6.05 -1.96
N GLY A 112 4.93 -5.70 -1.84
CA GLY A 112 3.93 -5.87 -2.90
C GLY A 112 3.59 -7.33 -3.20
N VAL A 113 4.08 -8.29 -2.41
CA VAL A 113 3.86 -9.73 -2.59
C VAL A 113 2.40 -10.09 -2.43
N MET A 114 1.86 -10.82 -3.40
CA MET A 114 0.49 -11.31 -3.42
C MET A 114 0.50 -12.84 -3.42
N VAL A 115 0.05 -13.42 -2.32
CA VAL A 115 -0.04 -14.87 -2.14
C VAL A 115 -1.47 -15.22 -1.74
N SER A 116 -2.06 -16.17 -2.46
CA SER A 116 -3.37 -16.69 -2.13
C SER A 116 -3.35 -17.39 -0.77
N THR A 117 -4.44 -17.31 -0.01
CA THR A 117 -4.51 -18.03 1.27
C THR A 117 -4.54 -19.53 1.00
N PRO A 118 -3.60 -20.32 1.56
CA PRO A 118 -3.57 -21.76 1.32
C PRO A 118 -4.87 -22.45 1.70
N LEU A 119 -5.28 -23.47 0.95
CA LEU A 119 -6.51 -24.24 1.21
C LEU A 119 -6.59 -24.77 2.65
N ARG A 120 -5.46 -25.20 3.23
CA ARG A 120 -5.38 -25.65 4.63
C ARG A 120 -5.78 -24.54 5.61
N ALA A 121 -5.37 -23.30 5.36
CA ALA A 121 -5.75 -22.16 6.20
C ALA A 121 -7.23 -21.80 5.98
N ARG A 122 -7.71 -21.79 4.73
CA ARG A 122 -9.12 -21.53 4.39
C ARG A 122 -10.11 -22.51 5.02
N ARG A 123 -9.73 -23.80 5.11
CA ARG A 123 -10.58 -24.86 5.69
C ARG A 123 -10.40 -25.02 7.20
N ASN A 124 -9.58 -24.19 7.85
CA ASN A 124 -9.36 -24.31 9.28
C ASN A 124 -10.63 -23.88 10.05
N LYS A 125 -11.13 -24.78 10.90
CA LYS A 125 -12.36 -24.59 11.69
C LYS A 125 -12.33 -23.39 12.65
N LYS A 126 -11.14 -22.81 12.91
CA LYS A 126 -10.99 -21.58 13.70
C LYS A 126 -11.49 -20.33 12.97
N TRP A 127 -11.67 -20.38 11.66
CA TRP A 127 -12.25 -19.28 10.87
C TRP A 127 -13.76 -19.45 10.71
N PRO A 128 -14.52 -18.34 10.61
CA PRO A 128 -15.94 -18.39 10.25
C PRO A 128 -16.15 -19.16 8.94
N LYS A 129 -17.23 -19.93 8.85
CA LYS A 129 -17.49 -20.75 7.64
C LYS A 129 -17.75 -19.87 6.41
N GLU A 130 -18.39 -18.73 6.66
CA GLU A 130 -18.82 -17.75 5.67
C GLU A 130 -17.64 -17.11 4.92
N TRP A 131 -16.47 -17.04 5.57
CA TRP A 131 -15.24 -16.52 4.97
C TRP A 131 -14.88 -17.20 3.63
N ASN A 132 -15.23 -18.47 3.47
CA ASN A 132 -14.87 -19.24 2.30
C ASN A 132 -15.93 -19.21 1.18
N ASN A 133 -17.12 -18.65 1.41
CA ASN A 133 -18.25 -18.75 0.48
C ASN A 133 -17.95 -18.11 -0.88
N ASP A 134 -17.36 -16.91 -0.86
CA ASP A 134 -17.08 -16.10 -2.06
C ASP A 134 -15.58 -15.84 -2.26
N TRP A 135 -14.73 -16.76 -1.76
CA TRP A 135 -13.28 -16.55 -1.70
C TRP A 135 -12.67 -16.27 -3.07
N GLU A 136 -12.93 -17.14 -4.05
CA GLU A 136 -12.39 -17.05 -5.40
C GLU A 136 -12.79 -15.74 -6.09
N VAL A 137 -14.02 -15.29 -5.84
CA VAL A 137 -14.55 -14.03 -6.38
C VAL A 137 -13.85 -12.83 -5.73
N CYS A 138 -13.74 -12.82 -4.40
CA CYS A 138 -13.04 -11.78 -3.65
C CYS A 138 -11.56 -11.69 -4.08
N GLU A 139 -10.91 -12.84 -4.23
CA GLU A 139 -9.52 -12.94 -4.66
C GLU A 139 -9.34 -12.42 -6.10
N ALA A 140 -10.23 -12.78 -7.02
CA ALA A 140 -10.20 -12.27 -8.39
C ALA A 140 -10.36 -10.73 -8.42
N TYR A 141 -11.27 -10.17 -7.64
CA TYR A 141 -11.44 -8.72 -7.52
C TYR A 141 -10.19 -8.04 -6.95
N ALA A 142 -9.60 -8.60 -5.89
CA ALA A 142 -8.37 -8.08 -5.29
C ALA A 142 -7.20 -8.16 -6.28
N SER A 143 -7.02 -9.30 -6.94
CA SER A 143 -5.98 -9.52 -7.96
C SER A 143 -6.10 -8.53 -9.12
N ASN A 144 -7.31 -8.23 -9.57
CA ASN A 144 -7.54 -7.28 -10.65
C ASN A 144 -7.27 -5.83 -10.22
N MET A 145 -7.82 -5.39 -9.08
CA MET A 145 -7.64 -4.03 -8.59
C MET A 145 -6.17 -3.73 -8.24
N LEU A 146 -5.48 -4.68 -7.62
CA LEU A 146 -4.06 -4.58 -7.29
C LEU A 146 -3.16 -4.84 -8.49
N GLN A 147 -3.72 -5.19 -9.67
CA GLN A 147 -2.98 -5.49 -10.89
C GLN A 147 -1.86 -6.50 -10.64
N ALA A 148 -2.21 -7.65 -10.06
CA ALA A 148 -1.25 -8.69 -9.73
C ALA A 148 -0.49 -9.17 -10.97
N GLN A 149 0.83 -8.98 -10.98
CA GLN A 149 1.71 -9.31 -12.11
C GLN A 149 2.80 -10.29 -11.69
N SER A 150 3.09 -11.26 -12.54
CA SER A 150 4.31 -12.06 -12.43
C SER A 150 5.52 -11.19 -12.73
N VAL A 151 6.62 -11.42 -12.02
CA VAL A 151 7.89 -10.74 -12.30
C VAL A 151 8.40 -11.18 -13.69
N PRO A 152 8.61 -10.25 -14.64
CA PRO A 152 8.97 -10.62 -16.01
C PRO A 152 10.45 -10.96 -16.18
N VAL A 153 11.27 -10.68 -15.17
CA VAL A 153 12.73 -10.84 -15.21
C VAL A 153 13.22 -11.52 -13.95
N GLU A 154 14.29 -12.29 -14.06
CA GLU A 154 15.03 -12.76 -12.89
C GLU A 154 16.02 -11.68 -12.45
N PHE A 155 15.92 -11.24 -11.19
CA PHE A 155 16.86 -10.25 -10.65
C PHE A 155 18.20 -10.91 -10.29
N PRO A 156 19.34 -10.19 -10.39
CA PRO A 156 20.66 -10.75 -10.10
C PRO A 156 20.78 -11.40 -8.71
N ASN A 157 20.17 -10.80 -7.69
CA ASN A 157 20.13 -11.36 -6.35
C ASN A 157 19.35 -12.68 -6.27
N ALA A 158 18.24 -12.80 -7.00
CA ALA A 158 17.46 -14.04 -7.07
C ALA A 158 18.29 -15.18 -7.68
N LYS A 159 19.10 -14.89 -8.70
CA LYS A 159 20.02 -15.87 -9.31
C LYS A 159 21.06 -16.37 -8.32
N VAL A 160 21.71 -15.46 -7.57
CA VAL A 160 22.71 -15.82 -6.54
C VAL A 160 22.07 -16.62 -5.42
N MET A 161 20.93 -16.16 -4.89
CA MET A 161 20.20 -16.87 -3.82
C MET A 161 19.81 -18.28 -4.26
N ARG A 162 19.32 -18.45 -5.50
CA ARG A 162 18.97 -19.76 -6.05
C ARG A 162 20.17 -20.70 -6.11
N GLN A 163 21.35 -20.19 -6.49
CA GLN A 163 22.59 -21.00 -6.52
C GLN A 163 23.03 -21.44 -5.13
N MET A 164 22.81 -20.62 -4.11
CA MET A 164 23.18 -20.97 -2.72
C MET A 164 22.28 -22.05 -2.11
N VAL A 165 21.01 -22.09 -2.51
CA VAL A 165 20.01 -23.02 -1.93
C VAL A 165 19.68 -24.20 -2.85
N ALA A 166 20.33 -24.31 -4.00
CA ALA A 166 20.04 -25.32 -5.02
C ALA A 166 20.18 -26.74 -4.49
N ASP A 167 21.12 -26.98 -3.57
CA ASP A 167 21.42 -28.29 -3.00
C ASP A 167 20.60 -28.58 -1.72
N GLU A 168 19.90 -27.58 -1.17
CA GLU A 168 19.19 -27.67 0.12
C GLU A 168 17.66 -27.74 -0.02
N ILE A 169 17.11 -27.42 -1.21
CA ILE A 169 15.66 -27.37 -1.42
C ILE A 169 15.24 -28.44 -2.43
N GLU A 170 14.56 -29.47 -1.92
CA GLU A 170 13.85 -30.47 -2.72
C GLU A 170 12.69 -29.76 -3.46
N GLU A 171 12.92 -29.50 -4.75
CA GLU A 171 11.93 -29.06 -5.74
C GLU A 171 11.00 -27.91 -5.27
N CYS A 172 11.56 -26.69 -5.20
CA CYS A 172 10.75 -25.50 -5.02
C CYS A 172 9.93 -25.26 -6.30
N SER A 173 8.64 -25.61 -6.30
CA SER A 173 7.79 -25.35 -7.46
C SER A 173 7.88 -23.85 -7.79
N PRO A 174 8.23 -23.46 -9.03
CA PRO A 174 8.33 -22.07 -9.42
C PRO A 174 6.93 -21.50 -9.61
N SER A 175 6.10 -21.51 -8.57
CA SER A 175 4.88 -20.72 -8.58
C SER A 175 5.33 -19.27 -8.67
N SER A 176 5.09 -18.65 -9.83
CA SER A 176 5.44 -17.26 -10.09
C SER A 176 4.72 -16.39 -9.06
N ILE A 177 5.44 -15.95 -8.03
CA ILE A 177 4.90 -15.05 -7.02
C ILE A 177 4.43 -13.79 -7.74
N LYS A 178 3.16 -13.47 -7.56
CA LYS A 178 2.59 -12.25 -8.13
C LYS A 178 2.92 -11.07 -7.24
N LEU A 179 3.21 -9.93 -7.84
CA LEU A 179 3.46 -8.67 -7.16
C LEU A 179 2.47 -7.59 -7.63
N SER A 180 2.08 -6.70 -6.71
CA SER A 180 1.32 -5.47 -6.97
C SER A 180 2.26 -4.36 -7.41
N ILE A 181 3.00 -4.59 -8.49
CA ILE A 181 4.03 -3.71 -9.05
C ILE A 181 3.80 -3.62 -10.55
N ASN A 182 3.86 -2.42 -11.11
CA ASN A 182 3.78 -2.22 -12.55
C ASN A 182 5.14 -2.50 -13.20
N PHE A 183 5.21 -3.55 -14.00
CA PHE A 183 6.39 -3.89 -14.79
C PHE A 183 6.32 -3.42 -16.25
N LYS A 184 5.17 -2.91 -16.70
CA LYS A 184 4.99 -2.47 -18.09
C LYS A 184 5.65 -1.11 -18.29
N SER A 185 6.70 -1.04 -19.11
CA SER A 185 7.20 0.24 -19.61
C SER A 185 6.16 0.82 -20.56
N LYS A 186 5.75 2.08 -20.36
CA LYS A 186 5.16 2.84 -21.47
C LYS A 186 6.27 2.96 -22.51
N GLU A 187 6.04 2.49 -23.73
CA GLU A 187 6.87 2.93 -24.85
C GLU A 187 6.80 4.47 -24.84
N ALA A 188 7.96 5.11 -24.88
CA ALA A 188 8.04 6.55 -24.88
C ALA A 188 7.32 7.07 -26.12
N SER A 189 6.08 7.51 -25.97
CA SER A 189 5.47 8.41 -26.95
C SER A 189 6.31 9.69 -26.88
N SER A 190 7.24 9.81 -27.83
CA SER A 190 7.96 11.04 -28.12
C SER A 190 6.94 12.15 -28.27
N ASN A 191 6.95 13.11 -27.33
CA ASN A 191 6.37 14.46 -27.38
C ASN A 191 5.71 14.84 -26.04
N SER A 192 6.51 14.98 -24.97
CA SER A 192 6.20 15.96 -23.93
C SER A 192 7.46 16.30 -23.14
N MET A 193 7.90 17.54 -23.25
CA MET A 193 9.01 18.12 -22.49
C MET A 193 8.56 18.38 -21.04
N GLY A 194 8.46 17.31 -20.26
CA GLY A 194 8.15 17.34 -18.82
C GLY A 194 8.70 16.07 -18.19
N SER A 195 9.33 16.18 -17.03
CA SER A 195 9.93 15.06 -16.30
C SER A 195 8.93 13.91 -16.13
N GLN A 196 8.93 12.95 -17.06
CA GLN A 196 8.07 11.77 -16.99
C GLN A 196 8.70 10.83 -15.98
N THR A 197 8.22 10.87 -14.74
CA THR A 197 8.43 9.77 -13.80
C THR A 197 7.78 8.54 -14.43
N THR A 198 8.60 7.63 -14.94
CA THR A 198 8.13 6.38 -15.53
C THR A 198 7.42 5.55 -14.45
N ASP A 199 6.13 5.25 -14.61
CA ASP A 199 5.36 4.43 -13.66
C ASP A 199 5.76 2.93 -13.68
N SER A 200 6.91 2.56 -14.26
CA SER A 200 7.38 1.18 -14.41
C SER A 200 8.53 0.86 -13.45
N CYS A 201 8.57 -0.39 -13.00
CA CYS A 201 9.58 -0.85 -12.04
C CYS A 201 10.98 -0.81 -12.64
N ARG A 202 11.90 -0.12 -11.96
CA ARG A 202 13.31 0.01 -12.34
C ARG A 202 14.26 -0.93 -11.59
N ALA A 203 13.74 -1.97 -10.92
CA ALA A 203 14.55 -2.89 -10.13
C ALA A 203 15.38 -2.23 -9.00
N CYS A 204 14.94 -1.09 -8.46
CA CYS A 204 15.74 -0.26 -7.56
C CYS A 204 15.93 -0.80 -6.12
N GLY A 205 15.23 -1.87 -5.74
CA GLY A 205 15.31 -2.44 -4.38
C GLY A 205 14.62 -1.64 -3.26
N ASN A 206 14.01 -0.49 -3.53
CA ASN A 206 13.45 0.39 -2.50
C ASN A 206 12.04 0.01 -1.98
N CYS A 207 11.52 -1.17 -2.32
CA CYS A 207 10.11 -1.52 -2.09
C CYS A 207 9.65 -1.39 -0.64
N LEU A 208 10.56 -1.65 0.31
CA LEU A 208 10.30 -1.61 1.76
C LEU A 208 10.37 -0.22 2.39
N SER A 209 10.84 0.77 1.63
CA SER A 209 10.93 2.18 2.06
C SER A 209 10.05 3.09 1.19
N GLY A 210 9.18 2.47 0.38
CA GLY A 210 8.34 3.14 -0.62
C GLY A 210 9.03 3.33 -1.98
N CYS A 211 8.25 3.32 -3.06
CA CYS A 211 8.78 3.28 -4.41
C CYS A 211 9.01 4.69 -4.97
N PRO A 212 10.27 5.11 -5.22
CA PRO A 212 10.57 6.47 -5.70
C PRO A 212 10.28 6.68 -7.19
N TYR A 213 9.89 5.62 -7.91
CA TYR A 213 9.57 5.66 -9.34
C TYR A 213 8.08 5.44 -9.60
N ASN A 214 7.24 5.57 -8.58
CA ASN A 214 5.79 5.42 -8.70
C ASN A 214 5.28 4.03 -9.16
N ALA A 215 6.17 3.06 -9.38
CA ALA A 215 5.84 1.76 -9.98
C ALA A 215 5.06 0.80 -9.07
N LYS A 216 5.10 1.01 -7.75
CA LYS A 216 4.36 0.20 -6.80
C LYS A 216 2.90 0.61 -6.80
N ASN A 217 2.01 -0.35 -7.07
CA ASN A 217 0.57 -0.15 -7.10
C ASN A 217 0.01 -0.24 -5.67
N SER A 218 0.32 0.77 -4.86
CA SER A 218 -0.16 0.93 -3.49
C SER A 218 -1.63 1.39 -3.45
N THR A 219 -2.30 1.22 -2.32
CA THR A 219 -3.77 1.39 -2.21
C THR A 219 -4.26 2.82 -2.42
N ASP A 220 -3.38 3.81 -2.23
CA ASP A 220 -3.58 5.20 -2.62
C ASP A 220 -3.71 5.38 -4.14
N LYS A 221 -3.07 4.51 -4.94
CA LYS A 221 -3.05 4.56 -6.41
C LYS A 221 -4.03 3.62 -7.09
N ASN A 222 -4.65 2.69 -6.36
CA ASN A 222 -5.70 1.82 -6.88
C ASN A 222 -7.06 2.09 -6.23
N TYR A 223 -7.38 1.49 -5.09
CA TYR A 223 -8.69 1.60 -4.45
C TYR A 223 -9.08 3.05 -4.16
N LEU A 224 -8.19 3.82 -3.51
CA LEU A 224 -8.50 5.22 -3.16
C LEU A 224 -8.50 6.14 -4.39
N ALA A 225 -7.59 5.91 -5.34
CA ALA A 225 -7.62 6.63 -6.62
C ALA A 225 -8.93 6.36 -7.37
N SER A 226 -9.34 5.09 -7.48
CA SER A 226 -10.60 4.71 -8.12
C SER A 226 -11.81 5.32 -7.42
N ALA A 227 -11.84 5.30 -6.08
CA ALA A 227 -12.91 5.91 -5.29
C ALA A 227 -12.98 7.42 -5.53
N ARG A 228 -11.84 8.12 -5.50
CA ARG A 228 -11.77 9.57 -5.76
C ARG A 228 -12.13 9.96 -7.19
N THR A 229 -11.78 9.15 -8.18
CA THR A 229 -12.07 9.48 -9.58
C THR A 229 -13.53 9.19 -9.93
N LYS A 230 -14.10 8.09 -9.44
CA LYS A 230 -15.43 7.61 -9.85
C LYS A 230 -16.55 8.05 -8.91
N ASN A 231 -16.25 8.21 -7.62
CA ASN A 231 -17.24 8.42 -6.56
C ASN A 231 -16.87 9.63 -5.67
N LYS A 232 -16.31 10.69 -6.26
CA LYS A 232 -15.79 11.87 -5.52
C LYS A 232 -16.79 12.51 -4.55
N GLU A 233 -18.09 12.40 -4.85
CA GLU A 233 -19.17 12.95 -4.04
C GLU A 233 -19.47 12.13 -2.77
N TYR A 234 -18.95 10.90 -2.71
CA TYR A 234 -19.20 9.91 -1.66
C TYR A 234 -17.95 9.57 -0.85
N ILE A 235 -16.78 10.13 -1.15
CA ILE A 235 -15.55 9.86 -0.39
C ILE A 235 -14.81 11.15 -0.03
N PHE A 236 -14.63 11.34 1.28
CA PHE A 236 -13.98 12.49 1.87
C PHE A 236 -12.79 11.98 2.68
N ILE A 237 -11.58 12.42 2.35
CA ILE A 237 -10.35 11.90 2.97
C ILE A 237 -9.68 13.01 3.77
N TYR A 238 -9.48 12.74 5.05
CA TYR A 238 -8.87 13.62 6.02
C TYR A 238 -7.54 13.05 6.50
N LEU A 239 -6.52 13.90 6.55
CA LEU A 239 -5.22 13.59 7.14
C LEU A 239 -5.17 14.27 8.51
N VAL A 240 -4.86 13.51 9.57
CA VAL A 240 -5.10 13.88 10.98
C VAL A 240 -3.81 13.89 11.78
#